data_AF-A0AAV7KU91-F1
#
_entry.id   AF-A0AAV7KU91-F1
#
_cell.length_a   1.000
_cell.length_b   1.000
_cell.length_c   1.000
_cell.angle_alpha   90.00
_cell.angle_beta   90.00
_cell.angle_gamma   90.00
#
_symmetry.space_group_name_H-M   'P 1'
#
loop_
_entity.id
_entity.type
_entity.pdbx_description
1 polymer ?
#
loop_
_entity_poly.entity_id
_entity_poly.type
_entity_poly.pdbx_seq_one_letter_code
_entity_poly.pdbx_strand_id
1 'polypeptide(L)'
;MGDKTGKLLAWLERRYRERTWVLRVKNSQRVTQTTGAAIAETFADYYKNLYASRTEMSAEDCEDFLRDIHVPELKKDGRDALEAVMTE
;
A
#
# COMPACT_ATOMS: atom_id res chain seq x y z
N MET A 1 -6.70 -35.39 -28.48
CA MET A 1 -6.25 -34.06 -28.95
C MET A 1 -6.47 -32.94 -27.90
N GLY A 2 -6.55 -33.22 -26.59
CA GLY A 2 -6.76 -32.17 -25.56
C GLY A 2 -5.48 -31.58 -24.95
N ASP A 3 -4.40 -32.37 -24.88
CA ASP A 3 -3.18 -32.01 -24.11
C ASP A 3 -2.32 -30.91 -24.78
N LYS A 4 -2.27 -30.87 -26.12
CA LYS A 4 -1.51 -29.83 -26.86
C LYS A 4 -2.14 -28.44 -26.72
N THR A 5 -3.47 -28.37 -26.70
CA THR A 5 -4.22 -27.12 -26.57
C THR A 5 -4.10 -26.55 -25.15
N GLY A 6 -4.12 -27.40 -24.12
CA GLY A 6 -3.91 -26.99 -22.74
C GLY A 6 -2.52 -26.41 -22.50
N LYS A 7 -1.47 -27.04 -23.05
CA LYS A 7 -0.09 -26.52 -22.97
C LYS A 7 0.08 -25.19 -23.69
N LEU A 8 -0.55 -25.02 -24.85
CA LEU A 8 -0.52 -23.77 -25.60
C LEU A 8 -1.22 -22.63 -24.83
N LEU A 9 -2.37 -22.91 -24.22
CA LEU A 9 -3.10 -21.94 -23.40
C LEU A 9 -2.30 -21.55 -22.15
N ALA A 10 -1.71 -22.52 -21.45
CA ALA A 10 -0.85 -22.26 -20.30
C ALA A 10 0.38 -21.41 -20.68
N TRP A 11 0.98 -21.67 -21.85
CA TRP A 11 2.09 -20.87 -22.36
C TRP A 11 1.67 -19.44 -22.72
N LEU A 12 0.52 -19.26 -23.37
CA LEU A 12 -0.03 -17.95 -23.70
C LEU A 12 -0.37 -17.15 -22.45
N GLU A 13 -1.02 -17.77 -21.47
CA GLU A 13 -1.40 -17.14 -20.21
C GLU A 13 -0.17 -16.76 -19.38
N ARG A 14 0.86 -17.61 -19.35
CA ARG A 14 2.16 -17.27 -18.76
C ARG A 14 2.78 -16.06 -19.46
N ARG A 15 2.80 -16.03 -20.81
CA ARG A 15 3.29 -14.88 -21.58
C ARG A 15 2.49 -13.60 -21.32
N TYR A 16 1.20 -13.74 -21.06
CA TYR A 16 0.30 -12.63 -20.76
C TYR A 16 0.54 -12.08 -19.35
N ARG A 17 0.84 -12.96 -18.38
CA ARG A 17 1.28 -12.58 -17.02
C ARG A 17 2.67 -11.94 -17.01
N GLU A 18 3.56 -12.41 -17.88
CA GLU A 18 4.92 -11.86 -18.06
C GLU A 18 4.93 -10.53 -18.82
N ARG A 19 3.82 -10.11 -19.44
CA ARG A 19 3.73 -8.79 -20.09
C ARG A 19 3.61 -7.69 -19.03
N THR A 20 4.57 -6.78 -19.03
CA THR A 20 4.48 -5.51 -18.31
C THR A 20 3.34 -4.68 -18.92
N TRP A 21 2.22 -4.56 -18.19
CA TRP A 21 1.05 -3.78 -18.61
C TRP A 21 1.32 -2.27 -18.67
N VAL A 22 2.33 -1.83 -17.93
CA VAL A 22 2.79 -0.44 -17.93
C VAL A 22 3.79 -0.28 -19.08
N LEU A 23 3.38 0.45 -20.11
CA LEU A 23 4.18 0.68 -21.32
C LEU A 23 5.09 1.91 -21.22
N ARG A 24 4.79 2.82 -20.30
CA ARG A 24 5.58 4.01 -20.04
C ARG A 24 5.34 4.55 -18.64
N VAL A 25 6.39 5.10 -18.02
CA VAL A 25 6.31 5.86 -16.76
C VAL A 25 7.16 7.13 -16.87
N LYS A 26 6.91 8.12 -16.03
CA LYS A 26 7.81 9.26 -15.86
C LYS A 26 8.57 9.08 -14.55
N ASN A 27 9.88 9.25 -14.59
CA ASN A 27 10.69 9.27 -13.38
C ASN A 27 10.58 10.62 -12.64
N SER A 28 11.25 10.75 -11.50
CA SER A 28 11.30 11.97 -10.68
C SER A 28 11.82 13.20 -11.43
N GLN A 29 12.66 13.02 -12.45
CA GLN A 29 13.19 14.06 -13.32
C GLN A 29 12.25 14.41 -14.50
N ARG A 30 11.03 13.86 -14.52
CA ARG A 30 10.03 13.99 -15.60
C ARG A 30 10.46 13.39 -16.94
N VAL A 31 11.48 12.53 -16.95
CA VAL A 31 11.93 11.79 -18.13
C VAL A 31 11.05 10.56 -18.34
N THR A 32 10.58 10.35 -19.58
CA THR A 32 9.73 9.21 -19.94
C THR A 32 10.58 7.96 -20.13
N GLN A 33 10.28 6.92 -19.36
CA GLN A 33 10.87 5.58 -19.46
C GLN A 33 9.89 4.65 -20.18
N THR A 34 10.39 3.87 -21.14
CA THR A 34 9.59 2.97 -21.98
C THR A 34 10.09 1.52 -21.98
N THR A 35 11.28 1.27 -21.42
CA THR A 35 11.84 -0.08 -21.31
C THR A 35 11.37 -0.74 -20.01
N GLY A 36 11.11 -2.05 -20.04
CA GLY A 36 10.63 -2.77 -18.85
C GLY A 36 11.56 -2.65 -17.64
N ALA A 37 12.88 -2.67 -17.87
CA ALA A 37 13.88 -2.49 -16.82
C ALA A 37 13.82 -1.09 -16.18
N ALA A 38 13.78 -0.02 -16.99
CA ALA A 38 13.72 1.34 -16.48
C ALA A 38 12.38 1.65 -15.80
N ILE A 39 11.29 1.04 -16.26
CA ILE A 39 9.98 1.12 -15.60
C ILE A 39 10.05 0.47 -14.21
N ALA A 40 10.63 -0.73 -14.10
CA ALA A 40 10.78 -1.43 -12.83
C ALA A 40 11.66 -0.65 -11.83
N GLU A 41 12.77 -0.08 -12.29
CA GLU A 41 13.64 0.79 -11.50
C GLU A 41 12.91 2.04 -11.00
N THR A 42 12.14 2.69 -11.89
CA THR A 42 11.33 3.87 -11.50
C THR A 42 10.33 3.53 -10.39
N PHE A 43 9.70 2.36 -10.43
CA PHE A 43 8.82 1.91 -9.34
C PHE A 43 9.59 1.63 -8.05
N ALA A 44 10.74 0.97 -8.14
CA ALA A 44 11.58 0.67 -6.97
C ALA A 44 12.00 1.98 -6.26
N ASP A 45 12.44 2.97 -7.02
CA ASP A 45 12.83 4.28 -6.49
C ASP A 45 11.66 5.02 -5.86
N TYR A 46 10.49 5.01 -6.50
CA TYR A 46 9.28 5.63 -5.96
C TYR A 46 8.91 5.05 -4.60
N TYR A 47 8.83 3.73 -4.48
CA TYR A 47 8.46 3.07 -3.22
C TYR A 47 9.55 3.21 -2.16
N LYS A 48 10.83 3.18 -2.55
CA LYS A 48 11.92 3.46 -1.62
C LYS A 48 11.76 4.83 -0.98
N ASN A 49 11.44 5.86 -1.77
CA ASN A 49 11.25 7.22 -1.26
C ASN A 49 9.95 7.34 -0.43
N LEU A 50 8.85 6.71 -0.86
CA LEU A 50 7.57 6.72 -0.15
C LEU A 50 7.67 6.13 1.26
N TYR A 51 8.45 5.06 1.42
CA TYR A 51 8.63 4.41 2.71
C TYR A 51 9.86 4.91 3.48
N ALA A 52 10.80 5.59 2.82
CA ALA A 52 11.87 6.32 3.48
C ALA A 52 11.37 7.62 4.12
N SER A 53 10.27 8.21 3.63
CA SER A 53 9.57 9.31 4.31
C SER A 53 8.74 8.81 5.49
N ARG A 54 9.32 7.95 6.33
CA ARG A 54 8.78 7.67 7.66
C ARG A 54 8.88 9.00 8.41
N THR A 55 7.78 9.74 8.45
CA THR A 55 7.66 10.91 9.32
C THR A 55 7.99 10.41 10.73
N GLU A 56 9.12 10.86 11.27
CA GLU A 56 9.37 10.72 12.70
C GLU A 56 8.34 11.64 13.36
N MET A 57 7.17 11.07 13.70
CA MET A 57 6.22 11.76 14.56
C MET A 57 6.92 11.93 15.91
N SER A 58 7.20 13.18 16.28
CA SER A 58 7.73 13.47 17.58
C SER A 58 6.69 13.10 18.65
N ALA A 59 7.14 12.91 19.89
CA ALA A 59 6.21 12.72 21.00
C ALA A 59 5.24 13.91 21.12
N GLU A 60 5.68 15.12 20.76
CA GLU A 60 4.86 16.33 20.74
C GLU A 60 3.78 16.28 19.65
N ASP A 61 4.11 15.83 18.43
CA ASP A 61 3.11 15.66 17.36
C ASP A 61 2.02 14.63 17.73
N CYS A 62 2.42 13.55 18.43
CA CYS A 62 1.48 12.58 18.98
C CYS A 62 0.56 13.19 20.03
N GLU A 63 1.11 13.98 20.96
CA GLU A 63 0.33 14.63 22.00
C GLU A 63 -0.67 15.65 21.42
N ASP A 64 -0.25 16.45 20.46
CA ASP A 64 -1.11 17.44 19.82
C ASP A 64 -2.25 16.75 19.04
N PHE A 65 -1.95 15.67 18.32
CA PHE A 65 -2.98 14.86 17.67
C PHE A 65 -3.98 14.26 18.67
N LEU A 66 -3.51 13.74 19.81
CA LEU A 66 -4.38 13.17 20.84
C LEU A 66 -5.25 14.23 21.54
N ARG A 67 -4.77 15.48 21.66
CA ARG A 67 -5.57 16.60 22.18
C ARG A 67 -6.67 17.02 21.21
N ASP A 68 -6.40 16.95 19.91
CA ASP A 68 -7.37 17.28 18.86
C ASP A 68 -8.43 16.18 18.65
N ILE A 69 -8.20 14.96 19.14
CA ILE A 69 -9.22 13.92 19.14
C ILE A 69 -10.26 14.22 20.21
N HIS A 70 -11.40 14.74 19.77
CA HIS A 70 -12.58 14.88 20.63
C HIS A 70 -13.23 13.52 20.84
N VAL A 71 -12.87 12.83 21.92
CA VAL A 71 -13.54 11.60 22.36
C VAL A 71 -14.90 12.00 22.95
N PRO A 72 -16.03 11.55 22.38
CA PRO A 72 -17.33 11.87 22.93
C PRO A 72 -17.47 11.27 24.33
N GLU A 73 -17.93 12.07 25.29
CA GLU A 73 -18.20 11.59 26.63
C GLU A 73 -19.27 10.50 26.59
N LEU A 74 -18.91 9.29 27.03
CA LEU A 74 -19.85 8.20 27.19
C LEU A 74 -20.81 8.53 28.33
N LYS A 75 -22.11 8.33 28.07
CA LYS A 75 -23.11 8.33 29.15
C LYS A 75 -22.75 7.25 30.17
N LYS A 76 -23.06 7.50 31.44
CA LYS A 76 -22.71 6.63 32.57
C LYS A 76 -22.97 5.14 32.29
N ASP A 77 -24.16 4.81 31.78
CA ASP A 77 -24.54 3.43 31.46
C ASP A 77 -23.63 2.76 30.42
N GLY A 78 -23.12 3.53 29.45
CA GLY A 78 -22.17 3.04 28.44
C GLY A 78 -20.75 2.89 28.98
N ARG A 79 -20.36 3.72 29.96
CA ARG A 79 -19.07 3.59 30.66
C ARG A 79 -19.05 2.36 31.56
N ASP A 80 -20.10 2.17 32.34
CA ASP A 80 -20.24 1.03 33.27
C ASP A 80 -20.23 -0.31 32.51
N ALA A 81 -20.85 -0.36 31.32
CA ALA A 81 -20.83 -1.55 30.46
C ALA A 81 -19.45 -1.86 29.85
N LEU A 82 -18.65 -0.83 29.52
CA LEU A 82 -17.28 -1.01 29.00
C LEU A 82 -16.30 -1.42 30.10
N GLU A 83 -16.42 -0.83 31.30
CA GLU A 83 -15.58 -1.18 32.45
C GLU A 83 -15.87 -2.61 32.95
N ALA A 84 -17.13 -3.05 32.93
CA ALA A 84 -17.49 -4.42 33.26
C ALA A 84 -16.79 -5.47 32.37
N VAL A 85 -16.59 -5.16 31.07
CA VAL A 85 -15.91 -6.05 30.11
C VAL A 85 -14.39 -6.08 30.27
N MET A 86 -13.79 -5.03 30.84
CA MET A 86 -12.33 -4.94 31.01
C MET A 86 -11.83 -5.53 32.34
N THR A 87 -12.75 -5.86 33.26
CA THR A 87 -12.41 -6.35 34.62
C THR A 87 -12.62 -7.86 34.81
N GLU A 88 -13.04 -8.59 33.77
CA GLU A 88 -13.01 -10.06 33.67
C GLU A 88 -11.79 -10.55 32.87
#